data_AF-A0A395IZ91-F1
#
_entry.id   AF-A0A395IZ91-F1
#
_cell.length_a   1.000
_cell.length_b   1.000
_cell.length_c   1.000
_cell.angle_alpha   90.00
_cell.angle_beta   90.00
_cell.angle_gamma   90.00
#
_symmetry.space_group_name_H-M   'P 1'
#
loop_
_entity.id
_entity.type
_entity.pdbx_description
1 polymer ?
#
loop_
_entity_poly.entity_id
_entity_poly.type
_entity_poly.pdbx_seq_one_letter_code
_entity_poly.pdbx_strand_id
1 'polypeptide(L)' 'MRKNTFTWGAGARGCIGKNVAMLQMLPIIVELYRHFDFNPADAQKDWHVSGTWITRQTQMDMIVSKKRQDKE' A
#
# COMPACT_ATOMS: atom_id res chain seq x y z
N MET A 1 14.12 -8.83 -0.46
CA MET A 1 13.26 -8.53 -1.63
C MET A 1 13.44 -9.63 -2.66
N ARG A 2 12.38 -10.18 -3.24
CA ARG A 2 12.48 -11.30 -4.19
C ARG A 2 13.17 -10.83 -5.48
N LYS A 3 14.04 -11.67 -6.06
CA LYS A 3 14.82 -11.33 -7.28
C LYS A 3 13.95 -11.17 -8.53
N ASN A 4 12.75 -11.73 -8.53
CA ASN A 4 11.79 -11.74 -9.63
C ASN A 4 10.70 -10.65 -9.53
N THR A 5 10.87 -9.66 -8.66
CA THR A 5 9.94 -8.51 -8.56
C THR A 5 10.41 -7.36 -9.46
N PHE A 6 9.66 -7.09 -10.53
CA PHE A 6 9.97 -6.05 -11.51
C PHE A 6 9.36 -4.67 -11.22
N THR A 7 8.67 -4.49 -10.09
CA THR A 7 8.07 -3.21 -9.68
C THR A 7 9.07 -2.05 -9.65
N TRP A 8 10.34 -2.35 -9.35
CA TRP A 8 11.44 -1.38 -9.30
C TRP A 8 12.38 -1.48 -10.51
N GLY A 9 12.00 -2.19 -11.59
CA GLY A 9 12.88 -2.51 -12.71
C GLY A 9 13.98 -3.53 -12.34
N ALA A 10 14.91 -3.76 -13.28
CA ALA A 10 16.00 -4.72 -13.14
C ALA A 10 17.30 -4.24 -13.82
N GLY A 11 18.43 -4.84 -13.44
CA GLY A 11 19.74 -4.54 -14.02
C GLY A 11 20.21 -3.11 -13.76
N ALA A 12 20.98 -2.55 -14.69
CA ALA A 12 21.59 -1.22 -14.59
C ALA A 12 20.57 -0.06 -14.55
N ARG A 13 19.31 -0.30 -14.96
CA ARG A 13 18.22 0.69 -14.96
C ARG A 13 17.21 0.46 -13.83
N GLY A 14 17.54 -0.38 -12.84
CA GLY A 14 16.70 -0.54 -11.65
C GLY A 14 16.56 0.78 -10.89
N CYS A 15 15.39 1.01 -10.29
CA CYS A 15 15.10 2.20 -9.52
C CYS A 15 16.08 2.32 -8.34
N ILE A 16 16.87 3.39 -8.36
CA ILE A 16 17.83 3.72 -7.30
C ILE A 16 17.13 3.99 -5.96
N GLY A 17 15.90 4.48 -6.00
CA GLY A 17 15.09 4.83 -4.83
C GLY A 17 14.43 3.64 -4.12
N LYS A 18 14.54 2.41 -4.64
CA LYS A 18 13.79 1.25 -4.11
C LYS A 18 14.00 1.02 -2.61
N ASN A 19 15.23 1.18 -2.12
CA ASN A 19 15.55 0.94 -0.70
C ASN A 19 14.97 2.04 0.18
N VAL A 20 15.06 3.29 -0.26
CA VAL A 20 14.50 4.46 0.44
C VAL A 20 12.97 4.38 0.48
N ALA A 21 12.34 3.99 -0.64
CA ALA A 21 10.90 3.79 -0.70
C ALA A 21 10.44 2.67 0.23
N MET A 22 11.13 1.52 0.26
CA MET A 22 10.82 0.45 1.22
C MET A 22 11.01 0.89 2.67
N LEU A 23 12.07 1.64 2.97
CA LEU A 23 12.33 2.18 4.30
C LEU A 23 11.21 3.13 4.77
N GLN A 24 10.54 3.84 3.86
CA GLN A 24 9.40 4.70 4.18
C GLN A 24 8.07 3.94 4.22
N MET A 25 7.80 3.11 3.22
CA MET A 25 6.52 2.40 3.11
C MET A 25 6.28 1.43 4.27
N LEU A 26 7.32 0.69 4.69
CA LEU A 26 7.18 -0.28 5.78
C LEU A 26 6.67 0.36 7.09
N PRO A 27 7.33 1.39 7.67
CA PRO A 27 6.86 2.01 8.91
C PRO A 27 5.51 2.72 8.73
N ILE A 28 5.26 3.35 7.57
CA ILE A 28 3.96 3.98 7.30
C ILE A 28 2.84 2.94 7.34
N ILE A 29 2.99 1.82 6.62
CA ILE A 29 1.98 0.76 6.60
C ILE A 29 1.83 0.15 7.98
N VAL A 30 2.92 -0.15 8.68
CA VAL A 30 2.85 -0.74 10.03
C VAL A 30 2.13 0.17 11.01
N GLU A 31 2.46 1.46 11.07
CA GLU A 31 1.80 2.40 11.99
C GLU A 31 0.32 2.62 11.63
N LEU A 32 -0.02 2.67 10.33
CA LEU A 32 -1.41 2.75 9.90
C LEU A 32 -2.22 1.54 10.41
N TYR A 33 -1.74 0.32 10.18
CA TYR A 33 -2.45 -0.90 10.63
C TYR A 33 -2.42 -1.09 12.16
N ARG A 34 -1.45 -0.50 12.87
CA ARG A 34 -1.37 -0.55 14.32
C ARG A 34 -2.43 0.31 15.00
N HIS A 35 -2.71 1.49 14.44
CA HIS A 35 -3.60 2.49 15.08
C HIS A 35 -4.97 2.61 14.44
N PHE A 36 -5.18 2.07 13.24
CA PHE A 36 -6.42 2.22 12.50
C PHE A 36 -6.96 0.89 12.00
N ASP A 37 -8.29 0.81 11.91
CA ASP A 37 -9.03 -0.21 11.20
C ASP A 37 -9.50 0.36 9.88
N PHE A 38 -9.42 -0.47 8.83
CA PHE A 38 -9.81 -0.13 7.47
C PHE A 38 -10.88 -1.10 7.00
N ASN A 39 -12.08 -0.61 6.72
CA ASN A 39 -13.17 -1.40 6.17
C ASN A 39 -13.61 -0.82 4.84
N PRO A 40 -13.92 -1.65 3.82
CA PRO A 40 -14.52 -1.15 2.59
C PRO A 40 -15.87 -0.49 2.90
N ALA A 41 -16.15 0.65 2.28
CA ALA A 41 -17.44 1.33 2.44
C ALA A 41 -18.59 0.49 1.85
N ASP A 42 -18.30 -0.28 0.80
CA ASP A 42 -19.19 -1.25 0.19
C ASP A 42 -18.39 -2.51 -0.13
N ALA A 43 -18.77 -3.64 0.47
CA ALA A 43 -18.09 -4.92 0.30
C ALA A 43 -18.40 -5.61 -1.04
N GLN A 44 -19.46 -5.19 -1.75
CA GLN A 44 -19.84 -5.77 -3.05
C GLN A 44 -19.31 -4.97 -4.23
N LYS A 45 -18.79 -3.76 -3.99
CA LYS A 45 -18.27 -2.89 -5.03
C LYS A 45 -16.80 -3.19 -5.29
N ASP A 46 -16.50 -3.60 -6.52
CA ASP A 46 -15.13 -3.77 -6.97
C ASP A 46 -14.42 -2.42 -7.15
N TRP A 47 -13.11 -2.41 -6.89
CA TRP A 47 -12.26 -1.27 -7.24
C TRP A 47 -11.85 -1.33 -8.71
N HIS A 48 -11.57 -0.16 -9.29
CA HIS A 48 -11.09 -0.06 -10.67
C HIS A 48 -9.57 0.20 -10.72
N VAL A 49 -8.85 -0.62 -11.49
CA VAL A 49 -7.41 -0.48 -11.72
C VAL A 49 -7.13 -0.08 -13.16
N SER A 50 -6.47 1.06 -13.36
CA SER A 50 -6.02 1.52 -14.67
C SER A 50 -4.51 1.33 -14.81
N GLY A 51 -4.10 0.40 -15.67
CA GLY A 51 -2.70 0.10 -15.97
C GLY A 51 -2.17 0.99 -17.11
N THR A 52 -1.85 2.24 -16.81
CA THR A 52 -1.14 3.13 -17.75
C THR A 52 0.34 3.24 -17.36
N TRP A 53 0.99 4.40 -17.52
CA TRP A 53 2.36 4.64 -17.04
C TRP A 53 2.47 4.49 -15.51
N ILE A 54 1.40 4.85 -14.79
CA ILE A 54 1.26 4.60 -13.34
C ILE A 54 -0.01 3.77 -13.15
N THR A 55 0.11 2.66 -12.43
CA THR A 55 -1.04 1.84 -12.06
C THR A 55 -1.89 2.57 -11.03
N ARG A 56 -2.97 3.22 -11.47
CA ARG A 56 -3.86 3.97 -10.59
C ARG A 56 -5.01 3.07 -10.13
N GLN A 57 -5.27 3.08 -8.83
CA GLN A 57 -6.43 2.44 -8.21
C GLN A 57 -7.48 3.52 -7.91
N THR A 58 -8.74 3.27 -8.27
CA THR A 58 -9.87 4.17 -8.06
C THR A 58 -11.08 3.39 -7.55
N GLN A 59 -12.08 4.09 -7.00
CA GLN A 59 -13.31 3.46 -6.48
C GLN A 59 -13.06 2.49 -5.33
N MET A 60 -11.97 2.67 -4.58
CA MET A 60 -11.64 1.93 -3.36
C MET A 60 -12.00 2.79 -2.15
N ASP A 61 -13.29 3.01 -1.96
CA ASP A 61 -13.80 3.86 -0.88
C ASP A 61 -13.70 3.10 0.45
N MET A 62 -12.97 3.67 1.43
CA MET A 62 -12.66 3.01 2.71
C MET A 62 -13.19 3.84 3.88
N ILE A 63 -13.76 3.18 4.87
CA ILE A 63 -14.07 3.73 6.18
C ILE A 63 -12.89 3.45 7.09
N VAL A 64 -12.32 4.51 7.66
CA VAL A 64 -11.16 4.43 8.57
C VAL A 64 -11.59 4.82 9.97
N SER A 65 -11.38 3.94 10.94
CA SER A 65 -11.62 4.21 12.35
C SER A 65 -10.35 4.02 13.16
N LYS A 66 -10.21 4.77 14.26
CA LYS A 66 -9.08 4.59 15.18
C LYS A 66 -9.32 3.32 16.00
N LYS A 67 -8.32 2.43 16.06
CA LYS A 67 -8.33 1.28 16.96
C LYS A 67 -8.37 1.76 18.41
N ARG A 68 -9.24 1.15 19.21
CA ARG A 68 -9.19 1.31 20.67
C ARG A 68 -7.91 0.61 21.12
N GLN A 69 -6.98 1.38 21.67
CA GLN A 69 -5.82 0.78 22.35
C GLN A 69 -6.34 0.25 23.67
N ASP A 70 -6.71 -1.03 23.69
CA ASP A 70 -6.94 -1.74 24.94
C ASP A 70 -5.57 -1.81 25.63
N LYS A 71 -5.38 -0.94 26.63
CA LYS A 71 -4.26 -1.02 27.56
C LYS A 71 -4.50 -2.28 28.40
N GLU A 72 -3.85 -3.38 28.02
CA GLU A 72 -3.54 -4.44 28.97
C GLU A 72 -2.51 -3.92 30.00
#